data_AF-A0A7V2W7Q4-F1
#
_entry.id   AF-A0A7V2W7Q4-F1
#
_cell.length_a   1.000
_cell.length_b   1.000
_cell.length_c   1.000
_cell.angle_alpha   90.00
_cell.angle_beta   90.00
_cell.angle_gamma   90.00
#
_symmetry.space_group_name_H-M   'P 1'
#
loop_
_entity.id
_entity.type
_entity.pdbx_description
1 polymer ?
#
loop_
_entity_poly.entity_id
_entity_poly.type
_entity_poly.pdbx_seq_one_letter_code
_entity_poly.pdbx_strand_id
1 'polypeptide(L)'
;MKNSTKYLLISFFTFVTGYLFLRSAYFKTEDIPFAQEIVLIVLGTIATIAITAALLSKQSEVEIDKEQRVKIFELKSNLYFELIDFLEKIILKSTINEKDLVKLEFLTHKISIIASSEVLSEYSNLLKAIKTSAMDNKINSYESDIWSQKLSVLCAEIRCDLVPENEASITKDSLTIKNNTDVFMNRNKKR
;
A
#
# COMPACT_ATOMS: atom_id res chain seq x y z
N MET A 1 -0.39 28.61 5.18
CA MET A 1 -1.20 28.61 6.42
C MET A 1 -2.07 29.85 6.64
N LYS A 2 -1.60 31.10 6.45
CA LYS A 2 -2.36 32.33 6.79
C LYS A 2 -3.68 32.55 6.02
N ASN A 3 -3.86 31.91 4.85
CA ASN A 3 -5.09 32.02 4.06
C ASN A 3 -6.14 30.98 4.47
N SER A 4 -5.74 29.75 4.83
CA SER A 4 -6.68 28.71 5.29
C SER A 4 -7.41 29.13 6.57
N THR A 5 -6.74 29.82 7.50
CA THR A 5 -7.37 30.32 8.72
C THR A 5 -8.43 31.38 8.45
N LYS A 6 -8.26 32.20 7.40
CA LYS A 6 -9.24 33.23 7.00
C LYS A 6 -10.49 32.60 6.40
N TYR A 7 -10.35 31.58 5.56
CA TYR A 7 -11.49 30.83 5.00
C TYR A 7 -12.28 30.09 6.09
N LEU A 8 -11.59 29.55 7.09
CA LEU A 8 -12.24 28.90 8.23
C LEU A 8 -13.05 29.92 9.05
N LEU A 9 -12.49 31.10 9.29
CA LEU A 9 -13.18 32.20 10.00
C LEU A 9 -14.41 32.71 9.24
N ILE A 10 -14.31 32.86 7.91
CA ILE A 10 -15.43 33.30 7.06
C ILE A 10 -16.56 32.25 7.06
N SER A 11 -16.22 30.97 6.98
CA SER A 11 -17.17 29.86 7.00
C SER A 11 -17.87 29.77 8.36
N PHE A 12 -17.12 29.90 9.45
CA PHE A 12 -17.65 29.93 10.81
C PHE A 12 -18.63 31.08 11.01
N PHE A 13 -18.27 32.29 10.58
CA PHE A 13 -19.15 33.46 10.68
C PHE A 13 -20.45 33.26 9.87
N THR A 14 -20.33 32.72 8.65
CA THR A 14 -21.49 32.43 7.79
C THR A 14 -22.45 31.44 8.44
N PHE A 15 -21.93 30.37 9.06
CA PHE A 15 -22.73 29.38 9.79
C PHE A 15 -23.45 30.00 10.99
N VAL A 16 -22.76 30.80 11.79
CA VAL A 16 -23.33 31.46 12.97
C VAL A 16 -24.43 32.44 12.56
N THR A 17 -24.19 33.27 11.54
CA THR A 17 -25.20 34.21 11.03
C THR A 17 -26.42 33.49 10.47
N GLY A 18 -26.24 32.40 9.71
CA GLY A 18 -27.34 31.59 9.19
C GLY A 18 -28.19 30.97 10.30
N TYR A 19 -27.56 30.44 11.35
CA TYR A 19 -28.25 29.90 12.52
C TYR A 19 -29.07 30.97 13.26
N LEU A 20 -28.47 32.15 13.50
CA LEU A 20 -29.16 33.26 14.18
C LEU A 20 -30.35 33.78 13.37
N PHE A 21 -30.21 33.85 12.04
CA PHE A 21 -31.31 34.25 11.15
C PHE A 21 -32.49 33.27 11.24
N LEU A 22 -32.23 31.96 11.12
CA LEU A 22 -33.24 30.91 11.27
C LEU A 22 -33.90 30.92 12.65
N ARG A 23 -33.10 31.13 13.71
CA ARG A 23 -33.63 31.23 15.08
C ARG A 23 -34.50 32.46 15.29
N SER A 24 -34.13 33.60 14.70
CA SER A 24 -34.95 34.81 14.73
C SER A 24 -36.25 34.64 13.95
N ALA A 25 -36.20 33.98 12.78
CA ALA A 25 -37.38 33.66 11.98
C ALA A 25 -38.33 32.75 12.75
N TYR A 26 -37.82 31.71 13.43
CA TYR A 26 -38.63 30.85 14.28
C TYR A 26 -39.38 31.63 15.36
N PHE A 27 -38.69 32.51 16.10
CA PHE A 27 -39.28 33.29 17.19
C PHE A 27 -40.32 34.32 16.72
N LYS A 28 -40.12 34.92 15.53
CA LYS A 28 -41.07 35.89 14.95
C LYS A 28 -42.33 35.25 14.39
N THR A 29 -42.33 33.93 14.24
CA THR A 29 -43.42 33.18 13.62
C THR A 29 -44.25 32.42 14.67
N GLU A 30 -43.97 32.64 15.95
CA GLU A 30 -44.64 31.98 17.08
C GLU A 30 -46.16 32.24 17.10
N ASP A 31 -46.60 33.42 16.63
CA ASP A 31 -48.02 33.78 16.53
C ASP A 31 -48.71 33.24 15.27
N ILE A 32 -47.97 32.60 14.34
CA ILE A 32 -48.46 32.10 13.05
C ILE A 32 -48.11 30.60 12.91
N PRO A 33 -48.95 29.68 13.41
CA PRO A 33 -48.61 28.26 13.53
C PRO A 33 -48.22 27.60 12.18
N PHE A 34 -48.90 27.98 11.09
CA PHE A 34 -48.59 27.46 9.75
C PHE A 34 -47.17 27.82 9.28
N ALA A 35 -46.73 29.06 9.52
CA ALA A 35 -45.43 29.51 9.05
C ALA A 35 -44.29 28.94 9.93
N GLN A 36 -44.55 28.65 11.20
CA GLN A 36 -43.62 27.95 12.08
C GLN A 36 -43.37 26.51 11.62
N GLU A 37 -44.41 25.78 11.23
CA GLU A 37 -44.29 24.43 10.66
C GLU A 37 -43.45 24.41 9.38
N ILE A 38 -43.63 25.39 8.49
CA ILE A 38 -42.82 25.52 7.27
C ILE A 38 -41.35 25.73 7.61
N VAL A 39 -41.03 26.60 8.58
CA VAL A 39 -39.65 26.84 9.02
C VAL A 39 -39.02 25.55 9.59
N LEU A 40 -39.78 24.78 10.37
CA LEU A 40 -39.35 23.48 10.91
C LEU A 40 -39.08 22.45 9.81
N ILE A 41 -39.96 22.36 8.81
CA ILE A 41 -39.80 21.45 7.65
C ILE A 41 -38.55 21.82 6.85
N VAL A 42 -38.34 23.10 6.58
CA VAL A 42 -37.15 23.59 5.85
C VAL A 42 -35.87 23.29 6.64
N LEU A 43 -35.87 23.55 7.95
CA LEU A 43 -34.73 23.25 8.81
C LEU A 43 -34.41 21.75 8.85
N GLY A 44 -35.45 20.91 9.00
CA GLY A 44 -35.32 19.46 8.97
C GLY A 44 -34.74 18.98 7.64
N THR A 45 -35.24 19.51 6.52
CA THR A 45 -34.77 19.16 5.17
C THR A 45 -33.29 19.54 4.97
N ILE A 46 -32.90 20.75 5.38
CA ILE A 46 -31.49 21.19 5.31
C ILE A 46 -30.60 20.29 6.17
N ALA A 47 -31.04 19.95 7.39
CA ALA A 47 -30.30 19.05 8.27
C ALA A 47 -30.15 17.66 7.66
N THR A 48 -31.22 17.09 7.09
CA THR A 48 -31.18 15.79 6.40
C THR A 48 -30.20 15.82 5.23
N ILE A 49 -30.28 16.82 4.34
CA ILE A 49 -29.35 16.96 3.21
C ILE A 49 -27.90 17.07 3.70
N ALA A 50 -27.65 17.87 4.74
CA ALA A 50 -26.31 18.04 5.30
C ALA A 50 -25.75 16.74 5.89
N ILE A 51 -26.57 15.99 6.64
CA ILE A 51 -26.18 14.69 7.19
C ILE A 51 -25.90 13.69 6.07
N THR A 52 -26.78 13.58 5.08
CA THR A 52 -26.58 12.67 3.94
C THR A 52 -25.33 13.02 3.15
N ALA A 53 -25.07 14.31 2.90
CA ALA A 53 -23.84 14.76 2.23
C ALA A 53 -22.59 14.43 3.05
N ALA A 54 -22.63 14.60 4.38
CA ALA A 54 -21.52 14.23 5.26
C ALA A 54 -21.26 12.71 5.26
N LEU A 55 -22.31 11.89 5.28
CA LEU A 55 -22.18 10.43 5.21
C LEU A 55 -21.64 9.96 3.86
N LEU A 56 -22.13 10.51 2.75
CA LEU A 56 -21.71 10.12 1.41
C LEU A 56 -20.26 10.53 1.14
N SER A 57 -19.85 11.73 1.56
CA SER A 57 -18.47 12.20 1.40
C SER A 57 -17.48 11.33 2.15
N LYS A 58 -17.81 10.90 3.38
CA LYS A 58 -16.96 9.98 4.15
C LYS A 58 -16.87 8.59 3.52
N GLN A 59 -17.97 8.06 2.99
CA GLN A 59 -17.96 6.78 2.29
C GLN A 59 -17.13 6.84 1.00
N SER A 60 -17.28 7.91 0.22
CA SER A 60 -16.52 8.13 -1.02
C SER A 60 -15.02 8.28 -0.78
N GLU A 61 -14.61 9.02 0.25
CA GLU A 61 -13.19 9.17 0.63
C GLU A 61 -12.56 7.80 0.96
N VAL A 62 -13.24 7.01 1.79
CA VAL A 62 -12.76 5.67 2.18
C VAL A 62 -12.67 4.71 0.98
N GLU A 63 -13.62 4.79 0.05
CA GLU A 63 -13.64 3.97 -1.15
C GLU A 63 -12.51 4.34 -2.12
N ILE A 64 -12.30 5.64 -2.38
CA ILE A 64 -11.19 6.12 -3.22
C ILE A 64 -9.85 5.68 -2.63
N ASP A 65 -9.67 5.86 -1.32
CA ASP A 65 -8.47 5.43 -0.61
C ASP A 65 -8.25 3.92 -0.73
N LYS A 66 -9.33 3.12 -0.64
CA LYS A 66 -9.27 1.68 -0.81
C LYS A 66 -8.88 1.30 -2.24
N GLU A 67 -9.50 1.89 -3.25
CA GLU A 67 -9.16 1.66 -4.66
C GLU A 67 -7.70 2.01 -4.96
N GLN A 68 -7.23 3.14 -4.46
CA GLN A 68 -5.84 3.56 -4.65
C GLN A 68 -4.87 2.55 -4.01
N ARG A 69 -5.16 2.09 -2.79
CA ARG A 69 -4.35 1.06 -2.13
C ARG A 69 -4.33 -0.25 -2.93
N VAL A 70 -5.48 -0.71 -3.44
CA VAL A 70 -5.56 -1.93 -4.25
C VAL A 70 -4.74 -1.79 -5.53
N LYS A 71 -4.84 -0.67 -6.24
CA LYS A 71 -4.06 -0.42 -7.47
C LYS A 71 -2.55 -0.40 -7.21
N ILE A 72 -2.11 0.23 -6.11
CA ILE A 72 -0.70 0.24 -5.72
C ILE A 72 -0.23 -1.19 -5.35
N PHE A 73 -1.03 -1.93 -4.60
CA PHE A 73 -0.74 -3.31 -4.23
C PHE A 73 -0.62 -4.22 -5.47
N GLU A 74 -1.53 -4.09 -6.43
CA GLU A 74 -1.51 -4.84 -7.68
C GLU A 74 -0.27 -4.50 -8.51
N LEU A 75 0.07 -3.21 -8.63
CA LEU A 75 1.25 -2.75 -9.34
C LEU A 75 2.56 -3.25 -8.70
N LYS A 76 2.65 -3.22 -7.37
CA LYS A 76 3.78 -3.82 -6.62
C LYS A 76 3.88 -5.31 -6.85
N SER A 77 2.78 -6.04 -6.67
CA SER A 77 2.74 -7.50 -6.80
C SER A 77 3.15 -7.94 -8.21
N ASN A 78 2.59 -7.31 -9.24
CA ASN A 78 2.92 -7.62 -10.63
C ASN A 78 4.40 -7.42 -10.93
N LEU A 79 5.01 -6.34 -10.42
CA LEU A 79 6.44 -6.09 -10.64
C LEU A 79 7.32 -7.10 -9.88
N TYR A 80 6.96 -7.45 -8.65
CA TYR A 80 7.68 -8.45 -7.88
C TYR A 80 7.60 -9.84 -8.51
N PHE A 81 6.43 -10.24 -9.03
CA PHE A 81 6.31 -11.48 -9.80
C PHE A 81 7.10 -11.43 -11.11
N GLU A 82 7.08 -10.31 -11.85
CA GLU A 82 7.91 -10.13 -13.05
C GLU A 82 9.40 -10.33 -12.72
N LEU A 83 9.87 -9.83 -11.57
CA LEU A 83 11.24 -10.05 -11.11
C LEU A 83 11.50 -11.52 -10.80
N ILE A 84 10.65 -12.17 -9.99
CA ILE A 84 10.85 -13.56 -9.56
C ILE A 84 10.86 -14.48 -10.78
N ASP A 85 9.92 -14.32 -11.70
CA ASP A 85 9.86 -15.08 -12.96
C ASP A 85 11.12 -14.88 -13.80
N PHE A 86 11.67 -13.67 -13.80
CA PHE A 86 12.90 -13.37 -14.52
C PHE A 86 14.13 -14.02 -13.88
N LEU A 87 14.23 -13.97 -12.55
CA LEU A 87 15.30 -14.63 -11.79
C LEU A 87 15.22 -16.15 -11.94
N GLU A 88 14.03 -16.74 -11.89
CA GLU A 88 13.81 -18.17 -12.14
C GLU A 88 14.33 -18.57 -13.52
N LYS A 89 13.97 -17.82 -14.57
CA LYS A 89 14.46 -18.08 -15.94
C LYS A 89 15.98 -18.02 -16.04
N ILE A 90 16.62 -17.09 -15.35
CA ILE A 90 18.09 -17.00 -15.34
C ILE A 90 18.71 -18.20 -14.62
N ILE A 91 18.18 -18.57 -13.45
CA ILE A 91 18.65 -19.72 -12.66
C ILE A 91 18.53 -21.01 -13.50
N LEU A 92 17.38 -21.25 -14.12
CA LEU A 92 17.12 -22.44 -14.95
C LEU A 92 17.99 -22.50 -16.21
N LYS A 93 18.34 -21.34 -16.78
CA LYS A 93 19.17 -21.25 -17.99
C LYS A 93 20.66 -21.51 -17.71
N SER A 94 21.08 -21.42 -16.44
CA SER A 94 22.46 -21.64 -15.96
C SER A 94 23.56 -20.82 -16.67
N THR A 95 23.16 -19.84 -17.50
CA THR A 95 24.02 -18.93 -18.27
C THR A 95 23.38 -17.55 -18.30
N ILE A 96 24.19 -16.51 -18.05
CA ILE A 96 23.75 -15.11 -18.09
C ILE A 96 24.25 -14.49 -19.39
N ASN A 97 23.35 -13.90 -20.18
CA ASN A 97 23.72 -13.14 -21.36
C ASN A 97 23.67 -11.63 -21.08
N GLU A 98 24.35 -10.79 -21.87
CA GLU A 98 24.29 -9.32 -21.73
C GLU A 98 22.86 -8.78 -21.78
N LYS A 99 22.00 -9.37 -22.61
CA LYS A 99 20.57 -9.00 -22.69
C LYS A 99 19.84 -9.24 -21.37
N ASP A 100 20.25 -10.26 -20.61
CA ASP A 100 19.66 -10.59 -19.31
C ASP A 100 20.12 -9.57 -18.25
N LEU A 101 21.39 -9.12 -18.31
CA LEU A 101 21.91 -8.06 -17.44
C LEU A 101 21.22 -6.71 -17.67
N VAL A 102 21.02 -6.31 -18.94
CA VAL A 102 20.30 -5.07 -19.28
C VAL A 102 18.85 -5.13 -18.79
N LYS A 103 18.18 -6.27 -18.96
CA LYS A 103 16.81 -6.44 -18.46
C LYS A 103 16.74 -6.39 -16.93
N LEU A 104 17.74 -6.92 -16.23
CA LEU A 104 17.85 -6.83 -14.78
C LEU A 104 18.04 -5.38 -14.30
N GLU A 105 18.77 -4.56 -15.06
CA GLU A 105 18.94 -3.13 -14.77
C GLU A 105 17.63 -2.35 -14.93
N PHE A 106 16.87 -2.62 -16.00
CA PHE A 106 15.52 -2.04 -16.14
C PHE A 106 14.57 -2.46 -15.03
N LEU A 107 14.59 -3.73 -14.61
CA LEU A 107 13.81 -4.20 -13.46
C LEU A 107 14.23 -3.49 -12.17
N THR A 108 15.54 -3.27 -11.97
CA THR A 108 16.07 -2.50 -10.82
C THR A 108 15.48 -1.09 -10.77
N HIS A 109 15.46 -0.38 -11.90
CA HIS A 109 14.85 0.95 -11.97
C HIS A 109 13.35 0.92 -11.68
N LYS A 110 12.61 -0.02 -12.26
CA LYS A 110 11.17 -0.16 -11.99
C LYS A 110 10.90 -0.40 -10.49
N ILE A 111 11.68 -1.28 -9.85
CA ILE A 111 11.52 -1.63 -8.43
C ILE A 111 11.85 -0.43 -7.54
N SER A 112 12.87 0.34 -7.89
CA SER A 112 13.27 1.54 -7.14
C SER A 112 12.18 2.62 -7.02
N ILE A 113 11.19 2.60 -7.91
CA ILE A 113 10.07 3.56 -7.89
C ILE A 113 9.04 3.21 -6.81
N ILE A 114 8.88 1.91 -6.50
CA ILE A 114 7.72 1.44 -5.72
C ILE A 114 8.07 0.65 -4.46
N ALA A 115 9.29 0.10 -4.37
CA ALA A 115 9.69 -0.76 -3.28
C ALA A 115 10.11 0.02 -2.03
N SER A 116 9.95 -0.60 -0.86
CA SER A 116 10.47 -0.08 0.40
C SER A 116 12.00 -0.13 0.45
N SER A 117 12.58 0.60 1.40
CA SER A 117 14.03 0.66 1.58
C SER A 117 14.62 -0.71 1.95
N GLU A 118 13.87 -1.51 2.70
CA GLU A 118 14.23 -2.84 3.16
C GLU A 118 14.35 -3.81 1.96
N VAL A 119 13.34 -3.81 1.08
CA VAL A 119 13.34 -4.62 -0.14
C VAL A 119 14.50 -4.22 -1.06
N LEU A 120 14.78 -2.92 -1.20
CA LEU A 120 15.88 -2.43 -2.04
C LEU A 120 17.26 -2.84 -1.53
N SER A 121 17.44 -2.88 -0.20
CA SER A 121 18.67 -3.35 0.42
C SER A 121 18.95 -4.82 0.08
N GLU A 122 17.96 -5.70 0.29
CA GLU A 122 18.11 -7.12 0.00
C GLU A 122 18.21 -7.41 -1.50
N TYR A 123 17.47 -6.66 -2.32
CA TYR A 123 17.59 -6.74 -3.76
C TYR A 123 19.00 -6.37 -4.24
N SER A 124 19.62 -5.33 -3.68
CA SER A 124 21.01 -4.95 -3.99
C SER A 124 22.00 -6.04 -3.60
N ASN A 125 21.77 -6.71 -2.46
CA ASN A 125 22.60 -7.83 -2.00
C ASN A 125 22.50 -9.04 -2.94
N LEU A 126 21.31 -9.33 -3.46
CA LEU A 126 21.08 -10.36 -4.47
C LEU A 126 21.73 -9.98 -5.81
N LEU A 127 21.57 -8.74 -6.26
CA LEU A 127 22.16 -8.25 -7.51
C LEU A 127 23.69 -8.31 -7.50
N LYS A 128 24.33 -7.98 -6.36
CA LYS A 128 25.78 -8.14 -6.19
C LYS A 128 26.21 -9.60 -6.33
N ALA A 129 25.48 -10.52 -5.70
CA ALA A 129 25.78 -11.96 -5.82
C ALA A 129 25.66 -12.46 -7.26
N ILE A 130 24.63 -12.02 -7.98
CA ILE A 130 24.44 -12.36 -9.40
C ILE A 130 25.56 -11.76 -10.26
N LYS A 131 25.93 -10.50 -10.06
CA LYS A 131 26.98 -9.83 -10.83
C LYS A 131 28.35 -10.48 -10.63
N THR A 132 28.70 -10.88 -9.41
CA THR A 132 29.98 -11.55 -9.12
C THR A 132 30.06 -12.90 -9.84
N SER A 133 29.00 -13.71 -9.77
CA SER A 133 28.94 -15.02 -10.44
C SER A 133 28.77 -14.93 -11.96
N ALA A 134 28.23 -13.82 -12.48
CA ALA A 134 28.12 -13.59 -13.93
C ALA A 134 29.49 -13.37 -14.61
N MET A 135 30.53 -12.98 -13.88
CA MET A 135 31.87 -12.76 -14.46
C MET A 135 32.51 -14.06 -15.00
N ASP A 136 32.13 -15.22 -14.45
CA ASP A 136 32.67 -16.53 -14.85
C ASP A 136 31.82 -17.26 -15.92
N ASN A 137 30.73 -16.62 -16.39
CA ASN A 137 29.83 -17.10 -17.46
C ASN A 137 29.18 -18.50 -17.29
N LYS A 138 29.43 -19.18 -16.17
CA LYS A 138 28.84 -20.48 -15.81
C LYS A 138 28.36 -20.45 -14.38
N ILE A 139 27.07 -20.69 -14.18
CA ILE A 139 26.48 -20.82 -12.84
C ILE A 139 26.80 -22.22 -12.32
N ASN A 140 27.55 -22.32 -11.23
CA ASN A 140 27.77 -23.60 -10.55
C ASN A 140 26.54 -23.97 -9.68
N SER A 141 26.31 -25.25 -9.41
CA SER A 141 25.19 -25.70 -8.55
C SER A 141 25.23 -25.07 -7.15
N TYR A 142 26.42 -24.82 -6.63
CA TYR A 142 26.65 -24.11 -5.36
C TYR A 142 26.21 -22.63 -5.40
N GLU A 143 26.36 -21.95 -6.53
CA GLU A 143 25.94 -20.55 -6.67
C GLU A 143 24.43 -20.42 -6.80
N SER A 144 23.79 -21.39 -7.49
CA SER A 144 22.34 -21.50 -7.56
C SER A 144 21.70 -21.63 -6.17
N ASP A 145 22.31 -22.40 -5.27
CA ASP A 145 21.83 -22.55 -3.89
C ASP A 145 21.94 -21.24 -3.10
N ILE A 146 23.04 -20.49 -3.25
CA ILE A 146 23.23 -19.17 -2.63
C ILE A 146 22.20 -18.16 -3.15
N TRP A 147 21.92 -18.18 -4.46
CA TRP A 147 20.92 -17.30 -5.06
C TRP A 147 19.52 -17.65 -4.57
N SER A 148 19.19 -18.94 -4.46
CA SER A 148 17.91 -19.40 -3.92
C SER A 148 17.72 -18.96 -2.45
N GLN A 149 18.78 -19.04 -1.64
CA GLN A 149 18.75 -18.56 -0.26
C GLN A 149 18.53 -17.04 -0.20
N LYS A 150 19.27 -16.25 -1.01
CA LYS A 150 19.10 -14.78 -1.06
C LYS A 150 17.73 -14.38 -1.60
N LEU A 151 17.21 -15.10 -2.59
CA LEU A 151 15.86 -14.91 -3.13
C LEU A 151 14.80 -15.18 -2.06
N SER A 152 15.01 -16.20 -1.22
CA SER A 152 14.10 -16.51 -0.11
C SER A 152 14.01 -15.37 0.91
N VAL A 153 15.13 -14.72 1.23
CA VAL A 153 15.17 -13.52 2.09
C VAL A 153 14.46 -12.35 1.41
N LEU A 154 14.74 -12.10 0.13
CA LEU A 154 14.07 -11.05 -0.65
C LEU A 154 12.54 -11.26 -0.70
N CYS A 155 12.07 -12.50 -0.88
CA CYS A 155 10.65 -12.83 -0.87
C CYS A 155 10.00 -12.57 0.51
N ALA A 156 10.73 -12.75 1.61
CA ALA A 156 10.23 -12.43 2.94
C ALA A 156 10.03 -10.92 3.12
N GLU A 157 10.98 -10.11 2.65
CA GLU A 157 10.86 -8.64 2.67
C GLU A 157 9.77 -8.13 1.73
N ILE A 158 9.64 -8.72 0.53
CA ILE A 158 8.55 -8.40 -0.41
C ILE A 158 7.19 -8.69 0.23
N ARG A 159 7.05 -9.80 0.97
CA ARG A 159 5.82 -10.11 1.70
C ARG A 159 5.53 -9.04 2.75
N CYS A 160 6.54 -8.57 3.48
CA CYS A 160 6.39 -7.50 4.46
C CYS A 160 6.02 -6.14 3.79
N ASP A 161 6.53 -5.85 2.60
CA ASP A 161 6.20 -4.63 1.84
C ASP A 161 4.79 -4.66 1.21
N LEU A 162 4.30 -5.86 0.87
CA LEU A 162 2.96 -6.05 0.29
C LEU A 162 1.85 -6.07 1.36
N VAL A 163 2.14 -6.55 2.56
CA VAL A 163 1.15 -6.67 3.66
C VAL A 163 1.14 -5.38 4.48
N PRO A 164 0.02 -4.65 4.57
CA PRO A 164 -0.09 -3.43 5.38
C PRO A 164 0.27 -3.68 6.86
N GLU A 165 0.89 -2.69 7.52
CA GLU A 165 1.41 -2.76 8.90
C GLU A 165 0.43 -3.30 9.97
N ASN A 166 -0.89 -3.21 9.74
CA ASN A 166 -1.90 -3.79 10.63
C ASN A 166 -1.90 -5.33 10.69
N GLU A 167 -1.31 -6.01 9.71
CA GLU A 167 -1.16 -7.48 9.67
C GLU A 167 0.32 -7.94 9.78
N ALA A 168 1.27 -7.02 9.60
CA ALA A 168 2.70 -7.29 9.70
C ALA A 168 3.17 -7.55 11.14
N SER A 169 2.52 -6.94 12.14
CA SER A 169 2.79 -7.17 13.56
C SER A 169 2.45 -8.59 14.01
N ILE A 170 1.46 -9.25 13.38
CA ILE A 170 1.11 -10.65 13.64
C ILE A 170 2.13 -11.61 13.03
N THR A 171 2.82 -11.19 11.95
CA THR A 171 3.72 -12.08 11.19
C THR A 171 5.16 -12.10 11.74
N LYS A 172 5.66 -11.01 12.34
CA LYS A 172 7.00 -10.99 12.96
C LYS A 172 7.17 -12.03 14.07
N ASP A 173 6.13 -12.31 14.85
CA ASP A 173 6.16 -13.37 15.88
C ASP A 173 6.20 -14.79 15.29
N SER A 174 5.65 -14.98 14.08
CA SER A 174 5.60 -16.29 13.43
C SER A 174 6.88 -16.70 12.70
N LEU A 175 7.77 -15.75 12.39
CA LEU A 175 9.05 -16.02 11.72
C LEU A 175 10.16 -16.51 12.67
N THR A 176 9.98 -16.39 13.99
CA THR A 176 10.86 -17.02 14.98
C THR A 176 10.72 -18.55 15.01
N ILE A 177 9.68 -19.11 14.37
CA ILE A 177 9.43 -20.56 14.28
C ILE A 177 9.60 -21.08 12.85
N LYS A 178 10.74 -20.80 12.20
CA LYS A 178 11.21 -21.65 11.09
C LYS A 178 12.71 -21.62 10.82
N ASN A 179 13.52 -21.48 11.87
CA ASN A 179 14.91 -21.99 11.88
C ASN A 179 14.98 -23.54 11.87
N ASN A 180 13.98 -24.22 11.29
CA ASN A 180 13.99 -25.66 11.07
C ASN A 180 14.59 -25.95 9.69
N THR A 181 15.90 -25.71 9.60
CA THR A 181 16.84 -26.39 8.72
C THR A 181 16.91 -27.91 8.93
N ASP A 182 15.96 -28.52 9.64
CA ASP A 182 15.96 -29.96 9.95
C ASP A 182 15.17 -30.83 8.95
N VAL A 183 14.46 -30.24 7.99
CA VAL A 183 13.63 -31.04 7.06
C VAL A 183 14.43 -31.58 5.86
N PHE A 184 15.56 -30.97 5.49
CA PHE A 184 16.35 -31.43 4.33
C PHE A 184 17.53 -32.35 4.68
N MET A 185 17.95 -32.44 5.96
CA MET A 185 19.00 -33.38 6.37
C MET A 185 18.50 -34.80 6.70
N ASN A 186 17.19 -35.00 6.90
CA ASN A 186 16.66 -36.30 7.36
C ASN A 186 16.14 -37.23 6.24
N ARG A 187 16.23 -36.84 4.95
CA ARG A 187 15.85 -37.74 3.83
C ARG A 187 17.01 -38.53 3.22
N ASN A 188 18.26 -38.20 3.51
CA ASN A 188 19.43 -38.90 2.95
C ASN A 188 20.08 -39.95 3.88
N LYS A 189 19.38 -40.40 4.94
CA LYS A 189 19.87 -41.47 5.83
C LYS A 189 19.04 -42.76 5.80
N LYS A 190 18.09 -42.88 4.88
CA LYS A 190 17.35 -44.12 4.63
C LYS A 190 17.17 -44.34 3.13
N ARG A 191 18.25 -44.73 2.45
CA ARG A 191 18.22 -45.61 1.28
C ARG A 191 19.62 -46.15 1.04
#